data_AF-A0A976D275-F1
#
_entry.id   AF-A0A976D275-F1
#
_cell.length_a   1.000
_cell.length_b   1.000
_cell.length_c   1.000
_cell.angle_alpha   90.00
_cell.angle_beta   90.00
_cell.angle_gamma   90.00
#
_symmetry.space_group_name_H-M   'P 1'
#
loop_
_entity.id
_entity.type
_entity.pdbx_description
1 polymer ?
#
loop_
_entity_poly.entity_id
_entity_poly.type
_entity_poly.pdbx_seq_one_letter_code
_entity_poly.pdbx_strand_id
1 'polypeptide(L)'
;MNATTLSFDAQNLVKLGFQNMGQVHYQLSPDALTEQTVLRQQGVLNDTGALCINTGEFTGRSPQDKFIVKDALTENTVHWNNFNIAIEEKYFHQLKAKLLAYLGQKEEIWVRDAYACADPAYRLNIRVINENPWSNLFAYNMFLRPAAAELSPFQPDWHIIQAPGFKADPAVDGTRQHNFAIVSFAHKTILIGGTGYTGEMKKGIFSVLNYVLPQDKNVLSMHCSANMGDAGDVAVFFGLSGTGKTTLSADPNRKLIGDDEHGWTADSVFNFEGGCYAKTIDLSEEKEP
;
A
#
# COMPACT_ATOMS: atom_id res chain seq x y z
N MET A 1 -21.04 14.52 18.15
CA MET A 1 -21.46 13.72 16.98
C MET A 1 -21.31 12.26 17.38
N ASN A 2 -22.40 11.48 17.36
CA ASN A 2 -22.35 10.06 17.72
C ASN A 2 -21.44 9.35 16.71
N ALA A 3 -20.27 8.89 17.16
CA ALA A 3 -19.41 8.02 16.38
C ALA A 3 -20.17 6.72 16.14
N THR A 4 -20.74 6.54 14.96
CA THR A 4 -21.25 5.24 14.52
C THR A 4 -20.08 4.27 14.61
N THR A 5 -20.10 3.39 15.60
CA THR A 5 -19.05 2.39 15.75
C THR A 5 -19.13 1.46 14.54
N LEU A 6 -18.18 1.60 13.61
CA LEU A 6 -18.07 0.70 12.47
C LEU A 6 -17.73 -0.68 13.01
N SER A 7 -18.69 -1.60 12.99
CA SER A 7 -18.47 -2.97 13.43
C SER A 7 -17.76 -3.76 12.34
N PHE A 8 -16.63 -4.38 12.69
CA PHE A 8 -15.90 -5.28 11.80
C PHE A 8 -16.29 -6.73 12.07
N ASP A 9 -16.68 -7.47 11.03
CA ASP A 9 -16.92 -8.90 11.15
C ASP A 9 -15.59 -9.67 11.19
N ALA A 10 -15.22 -10.12 12.38
CA ALA A 10 -14.02 -10.91 12.64
C ALA A 10 -13.96 -12.21 11.81
N GLN A 11 -15.09 -12.76 11.36
CA GLN A 11 -15.11 -13.94 10.48
C GLN A 11 -14.35 -13.71 9.18
N ASN A 12 -14.26 -12.46 8.72
CA ASN A 12 -13.49 -12.13 7.52
C ASN A 12 -11.99 -12.41 7.69
N LEU A 13 -11.44 -12.19 8.88
CA LEU A 13 -10.04 -12.49 9.18
C LEU A 13 -9.81 -13.98 9.44
N VAL A 14 -10.79 -14.67 10.03
CA VAL A 14 -10.76 -16.13 10.16
C VAL A 14 -10.69 -16.78 8.77
N LYS A 15 -11.51 -16.33 7.81
CA LYS A 15 -11.46 -16.77 6.40
C LYS A 15 -10.11 -16.50 5.74
N LEU A 16 -9.39 -15.45 6.16
CA LEU A 16 -8.05 -15.14 5.67
C LEU A 16 -6.98 -16.09 6.23
N GLY A 17 -7.27 -16.76 7.35
CA GLY A 17 -6.40 -17.76 8.00
C GLY A 17 -6.03 -17.46 9.45
N PHE A 18 -6.53 -16.38 10.06
CA PHE A 18 -6.32 -16.10 11.47
C PHE A 18 -6.97 -17.18 12.35
N GLN A 19 -6.22 -17.74 13.29
CA GLN A 19 -6.72 -18.72 14.26
C GLN A 19 -7.19 -18.05 15.55
N ASN A 20 -6.45 -17.04 16.01
CA ASN A 20 -6.76 -16.20 17.16
C ASN A 20 -6.43 -14.75 16.79
N MET A 21 -7.10 -13.80 17.44
CA MET A 21 -6.85 -12.38 17.25
C MET A 21 -7.07 -11.66 18.59
N GLY A 22 -6.20 -10.70 18.89
CA GLY A 22 -6.47 -9.71 19.91
C GLY A 22 -7.52 -8.68 19.44
N GLN A 23 -7.46 -7.48 19.99
CA GLN A 23 -8.34 -6.39 19.60
C GLN A 23 -8.09 -5.97 18.15
N VAL A 24 -9.18 -5.88 17.37
CA VAL A 24 -9.13 -5.39 15.98
C VAL A 24 -9.58 -3.93 15.96
N HIS A 25 -8.65 -3.04 15.62
CA HIS A 25 -8.91 -1.62 15.39
C HIS A 25 -9.27 -1.40 13.92
N TYR A 26 -10.58 -1.31 13.63
CA TYR A 26 -11.08 -1.17 12.26
C TYR A 26 -11.42 0.27 11.89
N GLN A 27 -10.90 0.74 10.75
CA GLN A 27 -11.21 2.06 10.17
C GLN A 27 -11.02 3.26 11.12
N LEU A 28 -10.08 3.18 12.06
CA LEU A 28 -9.80 4.28 13.00
C LEU A 28 -9.54 5.60 12.28
N SER A 29 -9.89 6.73 12.91
CA SER A 29 -9.59 8.04 12.34
C SER A 29 -8.08 8.31 12.31
N PRO A 30 -7.61 9.22 11.44
CA PRO A 30 -6.21 9.67 11.47
C PRO A 30 -5.75 10.14 12.84
N ASP A 31 -6.61 10.88 13.56
CA ASP A 31 -6.32 11.37 14.91
C ASP A 31 -6.12 10.21 15.89
N ALA A 32 -7.00 9.21 15.88
CA ALA A 32 -6.88 8.04 16.75
C ALA A 32 -5.62 7.21 16.43
N LEU A 33 -5.29 7.03 15.15
CA LEU A 33 -4.07 6.35 14.74
C LEU A 33 -2.81 7.12 15.15
N THR A 34 -2.86 8.45 15.07
CA THR A 34 -1.78 9.34 15.48
C THR A 34 -1.57 9.29 16.99
N GLU A 35 -2.65 9.44 17.76
CA GLU A 35 -2.64 9.33 19.23
C GLU A 35 -2.11 7.97 19.67
N GLN A 36 -2.61 6.87 19.11
CA GLN A 36 -2.12 5.52 19.42
C GLN A 36 -0.65 5.36 19.08
N THR A 37 -0.15 5.95 17.98
CA THR A 37 1.27 5.90 17.62
C THR A 37 2.13 6.60 18.68
N VAL A 38 1.72 7.79 19.13
CA VAL A 38 2.45 8.58 20.14
C VAL A 38 2.41 7.90 21.51
N LEU A 39 1.24 7.42 21.95
CA LEU A 39 1.10 6.71 23.24
C LEU A 39 1.96 5.44 23.29
N ARG A 40 2.18 4.80 22.15
CA ARG A 40 3.03 3.60 22.01
C ARG A 40 4.51 3.92 21.83
N GLN A 41 4.90 5.20 21.87
CA GLN A 41 6.27 5.67 21.64
C GLN A 41 6.84 5.22 20.28
N GLN A 42 5.96 5.05 19.29
CA GLN A 42 6.33 4.64 17.92
C GLN A 42 6.53 5.86 16.99
N GLY A 43 6.33 7.07 17.52
CA GLY A 43 6.50 8.32 16.82
C GLY A 43 6.30 9.51 17.75
N VAL A 44 6.56 10.69 17.23
CA VAL A 44 6.38 11.98 17.92
C VAL A 44 5.69 12.96 16.96
N LEU A 45 5.02 13.97 17.51
CA LEU A 45 4.54 15.09 16.70
C LEU A 45 5.67 16.12 16.54
N ASN A 46 5.82 16.67 15.34
CA ASN A 46 6.65 17.87 15.13
C ASN A 46 5.90 19.14 15.60
N ASP A 47 6.51 20.29 15.38
CA ASP A 47 5.96 21.62 15.71
C ASP A 47 4.70 22.00 14.93
N THR A 48 4.44 21.38 13.77
CA THR A 48 3.20 21.56 13.00
C THR A 48 2.10 20.55 13.33
N GLY A 49 2.36 19.60 14.23
CA GLY A 49 1.43 18.52 14.59
C GLY A 49 1.44 17.34 13.63
N ALA A 50 2.37 17.29 12.68
CA ALA A 50 2.57 16.12 11.82
C ALA A 50 3.28 14.99 12.58
N LEU A 51 2.81 13.76 12.37
CA LEU A 51 3.39 12.57 12.98
C LEU A 51 4.71 12.19 12.29
N CYS A 52 5.79 12.18 13.06
CA CYS A 52 7.11 11.71 12.66
C CYS A 52 7.35 10.30 13.23
N ILE A 53 7.67 9.34 12.35
CA ILE A 53 7.97 7.95 12.70
C ILE A 53 9.34 7.54 12.19
N ASN A 54 9.89 6.47 12.77
CA ASN A 54 11.09 5.81 12.27
C ASN A 54 10.73 4.41 11.76
N THR A 55 11.07 4.11 10.50
CA THR A 55 10.79 2.82 9.87
C THR A 55 11.80 1.72 10.24
N GLY A 56 12.80 2.04 11.07
CA GLY A 56 13.82 1.13 11.55
C GLY A 56 14.97 0.97 10.57
N GLU A 57 15.45 -0.27 10.42
CA GLU A 57 16.60 -0.63 9.56
C GLU A 57 16.41 -0.22 8.10
N PHE A 58 15.19 -0.29 7.59
CA PHE A 58 14.87 -0.02 6.19
C PHE A 58 14.23 1.36 6.04
N THR A 59 14.99 2.30 5.49
CA THR A 59 14.56 3.68 5.20
C THR A 59 14.16 3.89 3.73
N GLY A 60 14.17 2.80 2.94
CA GLY A 60 13.84 2.78 1.53
C GLY A 60 13.37 1.40 1.11
N ARG A 61 13.06 1.25 -0.18
CA ARG A 61 12.69 -0.05 -0.75
C ARG A 61 13.86 -1.04 -0.68
N SER A 62 13.52 -2.32 -0.63
CA SER A 62 14.48 -3.43 -0.75
C SER A 62 14.21 -4.26 -2.01
N PRO A 63 14.61 -3.79 -3.22
CA PRO A 63 14.23 -4.44 -4.48
C PRO A 63 14.64 -5.91 -4.59
N GLN A 64 15.76 -6.30 -3.95
CA GLN A 64 16.25 -7.68 -3.93
C GLN A 64 15.47 -8.61 -2.99
N ASP A 65 14.59 -8.05 -2.15
CA ASP A 65 13.74 -8.80 -1.22
C ASP A 65 12.25 -8.71 -1.60
N LYS A 66 11.98 -8.20 -2.80
CA LYS A 66 10.66 -8.22 -3.42
C LYS A 66 10.53 -9.46 -4.29
N PHE A 67 9.53 -10.28 -4.01
CA PHE A 67 9.26 -11.51 -4.75
C PHE A 67 7.86 -11.51 -5.35
N ILE A 68 7.71 -12.24 -6.44
CA ILE A 68 6.41 -12.56 -7.04
C ILE A 68 6.29 -14.07 -7.01
N VAL A 69 5.15 -14.56 -6.52
CA VAL A 69 4.87 -16.00 -6.52
C VAL A 69 4.84 -16.49 -7.96
N LYS A 70 5.68 -17.48 -8.26
CA LYS A 70 5.68 -18.17 -9.55
C LYS A 70 4.72 -19.35 -9.47
N ASP A 71 3.53 -19.16 -10.01
CA ASP A 71 2.43 -20.13 -10.10
C ASP A 71 1.96 -20.25 -11.57
N ALA A 72 0.92 -21.04 -11.82
CA ALA A 72 0.40 -21.23 -13.18
C ALA A 72 -0.10 -19.93 -13.85
N LEU A 73 -0.52 -18.93 -13.06
CA LEU A 73 -0.99 -17.64 -13.58
C LEU A 73 0.18 -16.77 -14.02
N THR A 74 1.28 -16.76 -13.26
CA THR A 74 2.39 -15.83 -13.46
C THR A 74 3.56 -16.41 -14.26
N GLU A 75 3.70 -17.74 -14.32
CA GLU A 75 4.88 -18.41 -14.87
C GLU A 75 5.24 -17.93 -16.28
N ASN A 76 4.25 -17.73 -17.15
CA ASN A 76 4.47 -17.37 -18.55
C ASN A 76 4.07 -15.91 -18.89
N THR A 77 3.61 -15.13 -17.91
CA THR A 77 3.07 -13.78 -18.13
C THR A 77 3.89 -12.70 -17.44
N VAL A 78 4.61 -13.05 -16.37
CA VAL A 78 5.55 -12.15 -15.71
C VAL A 78 6.88 -12.18 -16.45
N HIS A 79 7.42 -11.00 -16.73
CA HIS A 79 8.78 -10.88 -17.25
C HIS A 79 9.80 -11.09 -16.12
N TRP A 80 10.17 -12.36 -15.87
CA TRP A 80 11.14 -12.74 -14.84
C TRP A 80 12.54 -12.21 -15.14
N ASN A 81 13.15 -11.53 -14.16
CA ASN A 81 14.49 -10.92 -14.27
C ASN A 81 15.06 -10.61 -12.87
N ASN A 82 16.14 -9.83 -12.81
CA ASN A 82 16.80 -9.44 -11.54
C ASN A 82 15.95 -8.53 -10.62
N PHE A 83 14.79 -8.06 -11.09
CA PHE A 83 13.85 -7.23 -10.34
C PHE A 83 12.53 -7.96 -10.04
N ASN A 84 12.03 -8.75 -10.99
CA ASN A 84 10.88 -9.62 -10.82
C ASN A 84 11.37 -11.00 -10.38
N ILE A 85 11.69 -11.11 -9.09
CA ILE A 85 12.30 -12.30 -8.51
C ILE A 85 11.20 -13.31 -8.19
N ALA A 86 11.33 -14.53 -8.71
CA ALA A 86 10.38 -15.61 -8.45
C ALA A 86 10.55 -16.16 -7.02
N ILE A 87 9.43 -16.53 -6.40
CA ILE A 87 9.41 -17.39 -5.21
C ILE A 87 8.41 -18.52 -5.44
N GLU A 88 8.75 -19.73 -4.97
CA GLU A 88 7.84 -20.87 -5.05
C GLU A 88 6.59 -20.64 -4.18
N GLU A 89 5.43 -21.06 -4.68
CA GLU A 89 4.13 -20.88 -4.00
C GLU A 89 4.10 -21.49 -2.58
N LYS A 90 4.81 -22.61 -2.36
CA LYS A 90 4.91 -23.25 -1.03
C LYS A 90 5.45 -22.29 0.04
N TYR A 91 6.43 -21.44 -0.31
CA TYR A 91 7.01 -20.49 0.63
C TYR A 91 6.08 -19.33 0.93
N PHE A 92 5.26 -18.90 -0.06
CA PHE A 92 4.20 -17.94 0.19
C PHE A 92 3.18 -18.46 1.21
N HIS A 93 2.72 -19.70 1.06
CA HIS A 93 1.79 -20.29 2.04
C HIS A 93 2.41 -20.43 3.43
N GLN A 94 3.66 -20.87 3.50
CA GLN A 94 4.42 -20.98 4.75
C GLN A 94 4.56 -19.63 5.44
N LEU A 95 5.02 -18.61 4.72
CA LEU A 95 5.19 -17.26 5.27
C LEU A 95 3.86 -16.62 5.64
N LYS A 96 2.80 -16.81 4.83
CA LYS A 96 1.45 -16.33 5.18
C LYS A 96 0.98 -16.94 6.50
N ALA A 97 1.12 -18.26 6.67
CA ALA A 97 0.73 -18.94 7.91
C ALA A 97 1.54 -18.43 9.11
N LYS A 98 2.86 -18.29 8.99
CA LYS A 98 3.73 -17.74 10.05
C LYS A 98 3.38 -16.29 10.40
N LEU A 99 3.15 -15.45 9.39
CA LEU A 99 2.82 -14.02 9.55
C LEU A 99 1.45 -13.84 10.23
N LEU A 100 0.45 -14.63 9.83
CA LEU A 100 -0.87 -14.61 10.46
C LEU A 100 -0.82 -15.15 11.89
N ALA A 101 -0.04 -16.20 12.17
CA ALA A 101 0.18 -16.68 13.52
C ALA A 101 0.87 -15.63 14.40
N TYR A 102 1.88 -14.94 13.88
CA TYR A 102 2.56 -13.84 14.55
C TYR A 102 1.60 -12.69 14.88
N LEU A 103 0.82 -12.23 13.92
CA LEU A 103 -0.19 -11.19 14.14
C LEU A 103 -1.29 -11.66 15.11
N GLY A 104 -1.66 -12.94 15.08
CA GLY A 104 -2.64 -13.53 16.00
C GLY A 104 -2.16 -13.61 17.46
N GLN A 105 -0.86 -13.48 17.71
CA GLN A 105 -0.28 -13.36 19.06
C GLN A 105 -0.22 -11.91 19.55
N LYS A 106 -0.49 -10.92 18.70
CA LYS A 106 -0.53 -9.52 19.09
C LYS A 106 -1.79 -9.24 19.90
N GLU A 107 -1.65 -8.41 20.92
CA GLU A 107 -2.78 -7.91 21.70
C GLU A 107 -3.74 -7.09 20.84
N GLU A 108 -3.22 -6.42 19.81
CA GLU A 108 -3.97 -5.52 18.94
C GLU A 108 -3.44 -5.57 17.51
N ILE A 109 -4.34 -5.40 16.53
CA ILE A 109 -4.00 -5.21 15.11
C ILE A 109 -4.88 -4.12 14.50
N TRP A 110 -4.43 -3.52 13.40
CA TRP A 110 -5.13 -2.44 12.70
C TRP A 110 -5.58 -2.89 11.33
N VAL A 111 -6.85 -2.65 11.01
CA VAL A 111 -7.47 -3.06 9.75
C VAL A 111 -8.12 -1.86 9.06
N ARG A 112 -7.81 -1.71 7.78
CA ARG A 112 -8.37 -0.65 6.93
C ARG A 112 -8.84 -1.19 5.60
N ASP A 113 -10.05 -0.81 5.24
CA ASP A 113 -10.60 -1.02 3.92
C ASP A 113 -10.46 0.27 3.11
N ALA A 114 -9.89 0.14 1.91
CA ALA A 114 -9.54 1.24 1.02
C ALA A 114 -9.73 0.84 -0.46
N TYR A 115 -9.60 1.81 -1.36
CA TYR A 115 -9.57 1.56 -2.80
C TYR A 115 -8.23 1.97 -3.41
N ALA A 116 -7.85 1.29 -4.48
CA ALA A 116 -6.97 1.86 -5.51
C ALA A 116 -7.77 2.06 -6.80
N CYS A 117 -7.28 2.96 -7.65
CA CYS A 117 -7.93 3.41 -8.89
C CYS A 117 -9.18 4.28 -8.64
N ALA A 118 -9.07 5.56 -8.97
CA ALA A 118 -10.14 6.54 -8.81
C ALA A 118 -11.31 6.32 -9.79
N ASP A 119 -11.04 5.69 -10.94
CA ASP A 119 -12.08 5.30 -11.89
C ASP A 119 -12.84 4.06 -11.36
N PRO A 120 -14.16 4.16 -11.10
CA PRO A 120 -14.96 3.06 -10.58
C PRO A 120 -14.93 1.79 -11.43
N ALA A 121 -14.70 1.89 -12.75
CA ALA A 121 -14.63 0.73 -13.65
C ALA A 121 -13.38 -0.14 -13.41
N TYR A 122 -12.33 0.44 -12.84
CA TYR A 122 -11.05 -0.20 -12.57
C TYR A 122 -10.71 -0.24 -11.07
N ARG A 123 -11.65 0.16 -10.21
CA ARG A 123 -11.50 0.18 -8.77
C ARG A 123 -11.06 -1.18 -8.24
N LEU A 124 -10.05 -1.18 -7.38
CA LEU A 124 -9.56 -2.34 -6.66
C LEU A 124 -9.87 -2.19 -5.18
N ASN A 125 -10.66 -3.10 -4.60
CA ASN A 125 -10.94 -3.08 -3.17
C ASN A 125 -9.78 -3.71 -2.40
N ILE A 126 -9.19 -2.97 -1.46
CA ILE A 126 -8.01 -3.39 -0.72
C ILE A 126 -8.34 -3.44 0.77
N ARG A 127 -8.03 -4.57 1.41
CA ARG A 127 -8.00 -4.69 2.87
C ARG A 127 -6.55 -4.72 3.35
N VAL A 128 -6.17 -3.72 4.12
CA VAL A 128 -4.84 -3.59 4.72
C VAL A 128 -4.90 -4.00 6.18
N ILE A 129 -4.02 -4.91 6.57
CA ILE A 129 -3.86 -5.43 7.93
C ILE A 129 -2.43 -5.09 8.38
N ASN A 130 -2.32 -4.31 9.44
CA ASN A 130 -1.05 -3.82 9.95
C ASN A 130 -0.82 -4.25 11.40
N GLU A 131 0.45 -4.49 11.73
CA GLU A 131 0.93 -4.62 13.11
C GLU A 131 0.93 -3.27 13.86
N ASN A 132 1.01 -2.13 13.17
CA ASN A 132 1.18 -0.81 13.82
C ASN A 132 0.16 0.23 13.33
N PRO A 133 -0.26 1.17 14.20
CA PRO A 133 -1.20 2.24 13.85
C PRO A 133 -0.67 3.19 12.77
N TRP A 134 0.60 3.60 12.83
CA TRP A 134 1.19 4.50 11.83
C TRP A 134 1.27 3.88 10.42
N SER A 135 1.42 2.56 10.31
CA SER A 135 1.37 1.86 9.02
C SER A 135 -0.06 1.87 8.45
N ASN A 136 -1.08 1.80 9.32
CA ASN A 136 -2.48 1.93 8.91
C ASN A 136 -2.85 3.39 8.55
N LEU A 137 -2.24 4.37 9.21
CA LEU A 137 -2.35 5.79 8.85
C LEU A 137 -1.75 6.06 7.47
N PHE A 138 -0.61 5.43 7.15
CA PHE A 138 -0.06 5.49 5.80
C PHE A 138 -1.06 4.96 4.77
N ALA A 139 -1.72 3.83 5.04
CA ALA A 139 -2.75 3.30 4.14
C ALA A 139 -3.95 4.26 4.00
N TYR A 140 -4.36 4.93 5.07
CA TYR A 140 -5.40 5.98 5.01
C TYR A 140 -4.99 7.15 4.11
N ASN A 141 -3.73 7.59 4.19
CA ASN A 141 -3.22 8.70 3.40
C ASN A 141 -3.07 8.31 1.93
N MET A 142 -2.49 7.14 1.65
CA MET A 142 -2.09 6.77 0.30
C MET A 142 -3.19 6.20 -0.57
N PHE A 143 -4.13 5.44 0.01
CA PHE A 143 -5.21 4.83 -0.75
C PHE A 143 -6.49 5.67 -0.69
N LEU A 144 -7.39 5.45 -1.63
CA LEU A 144 -8.68 6.13 -1.70
C LEU A 144 -9.60 5.63 -0.57
N ARG A 145 -10.33 6.56 0.04
CA ARG A 145 -11.14 6.31 1.24
C ARG A 145 -12.59 6.00 0.86
N PRO A 146 -13.13 4.82 1.22
CA PRO A 146 -14.54 4.51 1.04
C PRO A 146 -15.41 5.44 1.88
N ALA A 147 -16.58 5.79 1.35
CA ALA A 147 -17.61 6.42 2.15
C ALA A 147 -18.14 5.42 3.20
N ALA A 148 -18.67 5.92 4.32
CA ALA A 148 -19.17 5.07 5.40
C ALA A 148 -20.22 4.05 4.94
N ALA A 149 -21.07 4.42 3.98
CA ALA A 149 -22.09 3.54 3.40
C ALA A 149 -21.49 2.40 2.55
N GLU A 150 -20.29 2.58 2.00
CA GLU A 150 -19.61 1.56 1.19
C GLU A 150 -18.87 0.52 2.05
N LEU A 151 -18.70 0.75 3.36
CA LEU A 151 -17.99 -0.15 4.27
C LEU A 151 -18.80 -1.38 4.68
N SER A 152 -20.12 -1.26 4.82
CA SER A 152 -20.96 -2.38 5.22
C SER A 152 -20.99 -3.54 4.19
N PRO A 153 -21.08 -3.29 2.87
CA PRO A 153 -20.98 -4.35 1.85
C PRO A 153 -19.54 -4.61 1.37
N PHE A 154 -18.51 -4.08 2.03
CA PHE A 154 -17.14 -4.09 1.50
C PHE A 154 -16.59 -5.51 1.35
N GLN A 155 -16.21 -5.88 0.12
CA GLN A 155 -15.53 -7.12 -0.19
C GLN A 155 -14.15 -6.80 -0.77
N PRO A 156 -13.05 -7.17 -0.08
CA PRO A 156 -11.71 -6.94 -0.60
C PRO A 156 -11.40 -7.85 -1.78
N ASP A 157 -10.91 -7.27 -2.86
CA ASP A 157 -10.28 -8.00 -3.96
C ASP A 157 -8.87 -8.44 -3.56
N TRP A 158 -8.15 -7.56 -2.87
CA TRP A 158 -6.76 -7.77 -2.46
C TRP A 158 -6.57 -7.55 -0.96
N HIS A 159 -5.63 -8.32 -0.41
CA HIS A 159 -5.17 -8.15 0.96
C HIS A 159 -3.72 -7.66 0.99
N ILE A 160 -3.41 -6.72 1.87
CA ILE A 160 -2.05 -6.37 2.25
C ILE A 160 -1.88 -6.76 3.71
N ILE A 161 -0.92 -7.63 4.01
CA ILE A 161 -0.62 -8.07 5.37
C ILE A 161 0.80 -7.63 5.69
N GLN A 162 0.93 -6.65 6.58
CA GLN A 162 2.21 -6.03 6.90
C GLN A 162 2.50 -6.11 8.40
N ALA A 163 3.61 -6.77 8.75
CA ALA A 163 4.09 -6.89 10.12
C ALA A 163 5.62 -6.71 10.14
N PRO A 164 6.12 -5.47 10.33
CA PRO A 164 7.55 -5.19 10.27
C PRO A 164 8.34 -5.91 11.37
N GLY A 165 7.70 -6.28 12.48
CA GLY A 165 8.32 -7.04 13.56
C GLY A 165 8.47 -8.54 13.27
N PHE A 166 7.81 -9.08 12.24
CA PHE A 166 7.99 -10.47 11.82
C PHE A 166 9.20 -10.60 10.89
N LYS A 167 10.16 -11.45 11.26
CA LYS A 167 11.38 -11.70 10.48
C LYS A 167 11.34 -13.10 9.87
N ALA A 168 11.53 -13.19 8.56
CA ALA A 168 11.70 -14.49 7.89
C ALA A 168 13.04 -15.14 8.27
N ASP A 169 13.09 -16.47 8.19
CA ASP A 169 14.32 -17.26 8.26
C ASP A 169 14.74 -17.67 6.84
N PRO A 170 15.78 -17.04 6.26
CA PRO A 170 16.25 -17.34 4.90
C PRO A 170 16.59 -18.81 4.67
N ALA A 171 16.97 -19.55 5.72
CA ALA A 171 17.33 -20.95 5.60
C ALA A 171 16.12 -21.84 5.24
N VAL A 172 14.90 -21.42 5.56
CA VAL A 172 13.68 -22.25 5.38
C VAL A 172 12.53 -21.54 4.67
N ASP A 173 12.55 -20.22 4.58
CA ASP A 173 11.43 -19.41 4.06
C ASP A 173 11.60 -19.01 2.58
N GLY A 174 12.69 -19.40 1.93
CA GLY A 174 12.93 -19.09 0.52
C GLY A 174 13.18 -17.59 0.24
N THR A 175 13.36 -16.79 1.30
CA THR A 175 13.74 -15.37 1.20
C THR A 175 15.27 -15.22 1.16
N ARG A 176 15.74 -14.07 0.66
CA ARG A 176 17.18 -13.74 0.63
C ARG A 176 17.71 -13.37 2.02
N GLN A 177 16.92 -12.62 2.78
CA GLN A 177 17.22 -12.19 4.14
C GLN A 177 15.93 -12.08 4.96
N HIS A 178 16.01 -11.46 6.14
CA HIS A 178 14.93 -11.48 7.13
C HIS A 178 13.72 -10.60 6.77
N ASN A 179 13.90 -9.57 5.92
CA ASN A 179 12.80 -8.80 5.35
C ASN A 179 12.35 -9.38 4.01
N PHE A 180 11.08 -9.15 3.67
CA PHE A 180 10.49 -9.60 2.41
C PHE A 180 9.25 -8.76 2.06
N ALA A 181 8.99 -8.65 0.76
CA ALA A 181 7.73 -8.20 0.20
C ALA A 181 7.30 -9.18 -0.90
N ILE A 182 6.27 -9.98 -0.67
CA ILE A 182 5.84 -11.05 -1.59
C ILE A 182 4.47 -10.70 -2.16
N VAL A 183 4.36 -10.68 -3.49
CA VAL A 183 3.09 -10.51 -4.20
C VAL A 183 2.63 -11.85 -4.75
N SER A 184 1.43 -12.30 -4.39
CA SER A 184 0.76 -13.41 -5.06
C SER A 184 -0.49 -12.92 -5.78
N PHE A 185 -0.50 -13.10 -7.09
CA PHE A 185 -1.64 -12.77 -7.95
C PHE A 185 -2.75 -13.81 -7.86
N ALA A 186 -2.42 -15.11 -7.83
CA ALA A 186 -3.42 -16.17 -7.64
C ALA A 186 -4.16 -16.04 -6.31
N HIS A 187 -3.44 -15.71 -5.22
CA HIS A 187 -4.01 -15.55 -3.89
C HIS A 187 -4.46 -14.11 -3.58
N LYS A 188 -4.31 -13.18 -4.52
CA LYS A 188 -4.59 -11.73 -4.38
C LYS A 188 -4.15 -11.16 -3.03
N THR A 189 -2.90 -11.43 -2.65
CA THR A 189 -2.36 -11.08 -1.34
C THR A 189 -0.93 -10.57 -1.47
N ILE A 190 -0.61 -9.50 -0.74
CA ILE A 190 0.74 -8.98 -0.55
C ILE A 190 1.15 -9.25 0.90
N LEU A 191 2.30 -9.89 1.11
CA LEU A 191 2.90 -10.13 2.43
C LEU A 191 4.13 -9.25 2.60
N ILE A 192 4.21 -8.51 3.71
CA ILE A 192 5.36 -7.66 4.03
C ILE A 192 5.81 -7.95 5.46
N GLY A 193 7.09 -8.33 5.62
CA GLY A 193 7.71 -8.61 6.90
C GLY A 193 9.14 -8.08 6.99
N GLY A 194 9.61 -7.85 8.21
CA GLY A 194 10.97 -7.42 8.54
C GLY A 194 11.31 -5.98 8.18
N THR A 195 10.46 -5.30 7.41
CA THR A 195 10.64 -3.90 7.00
C THR A 195 9.47 -3.02 7.43
N GLY A 196 9.81 -1.92 8.10
CA GLY A 196 8.88 -0.83 8.43
C GLY A 196 8.68 0.17 7.29
N TYR A 197 9.38 0.02 6.16
CA TYR A 197 9.26 0.98 5.07
C TYR A 197 7.89 0.90 4.40
N THR A 198 7.05 1.91 4.62
CA THR A 198 5.65 1.92 4.14
C THR A 198 5.51 1.93 2.62
N GLY A 199 6.53 2.41 1.91
CA GLY A 199 6.55 2.40 0.45
C GLY A 199 6.43 0.99 -0.16
N GLU A 200 6.70 -0.08 0.58
CA GLU A 200 6.44 -1.46 0.12
C GLU A 200 4.94 -1.74 -0.06
N MET A 201 4.05 -1.14 0.75
CA MET A 201 2.59 -1.28 0.57
C MET A 201 2.13 -0.53 -0.69
N LYS A 202 2.56 0.73 -0.86
CA LYS A 202 2.26 1.56 -2.05
C LYS A 202 2.73 0.86 -3.33
N LYS A 203 4.04 0.57 -3.41
CA LYS A 203 4.63 -0.03 -4.62
C LYS A 203 4.24 -1.50 -4.83
N GLY A 204 3.80 -2.19 -3.77
CA GLY A 204 3.16 -3.50 -3.87
C GLY A 204 1.88 -3.43 -4.71
N ILE A 205 0.94 -2.56 -4.35
CA ILE A 205 -0.30 -2.36 -5.12
C ILE A 205 0.00 -1.81 -6.51
N PHE A 206 0.95 -0.89 -6.65
CA PHE A 206 1.35 -0.43 -7.98
C PHE A 206 1.84 -1.58 -8.86
N SER A 207 2.59 -2.53 -8.31
CA SER A 207 3.04 -3.71 -9.05
C SER A 207 1.88 -4.60 -9.47
N VAL A 208 0.86 -4.70 -8.62
CA VAL A 208 -0.39 -5.41 -8.96
C VAL A 208 -1.08 -4.74 -10.14
N LEU A 209 -1.25 -3.41 -10.09
CA LEU A 209 -1.93 -2.65 -11.14
C LEU A 209 -1.15 -2.65 -12.46
N ASN A 210 0.18 -2.60 -12.41
CA ASN A 210 1.03 -2.74 -13.60
C ASN A 210 0.91 -4.10 -14.31
N TYR A 211 0.41 -5.13 -13.62
CA TYR A 211 0.13 -6.42 -14.22
C TYR A 211 -1.34 -6.55 -14.64
N VAL A 212 -2.27 -6.33 -13.71
CA VAL A 212 -3.71 -6.57 -13.93
C VAL A 212 -4.30 -5.62 -14.97
N LEU A 213 -3.93 -4.33 -14.96
CA LEU A 213 -4.53 -3.35 -15.86
C LEU A 213 -4.15 -3.61 -17.33
N PRO A 214 -2.87 -3.80 -17.69
CA PRO A 214 -2.52 -4.13 -19.08
C PRO A 214 -2.99 -5.53 -19.50
N GLN A 215 -2.85 -6.54 -18.63
CA GLN A 215 -3.16 -7.93 -18.99
C GLN A 215 -4.67 -8.17 -19.16
N ASP A 216 -5.49 -7.65 -18.23
CA ASP A 216 -6.90 -8.05 -18.13
C ASP A 216 -7.87 -6.96 -18.55
N LYS A 217 -7.43 -5.69 -18.60
CA LYS A 217 -8.32 -4.52 -18.73
C LYS A 217 -7.99 -3.63 -19.92
N ASN A 218 -6.92 -3.91 -20.66
CA ASN A 218 -6.43 -3.06 -21.76
C ASN A 218 -6.25 -1.59 -21.34
N VAL A 219 -5.73 -1.38 -20.13
CA VAL A 219 -5.42 -0.05 -19.58
C VAL A 219 -3.92 0.11 -19.45
N LEU A 220 -3.39 1.22 -19.95
CA LEU A 220 -1.98 1.56 -19.79
C LEU A 220 -1.74 2.03 -18.34
N SER A 221 -1.02 1.23 -17.57
CA SER A 221 -0.53 1.61 -16.24
C SER A 221 0.77 2.39 -16.36
N MET A 222 0.89 3.51 -15.64
CA MET A 222 1.96 4.49 -15.80
C MET A 222 2.55 4.91 -14.45
N HIS A 223 3.88 5.10 -14.45
CA HIS A 223 4.62 5.71 -13.35
C HIS A 223 4.98 7.15 -13.73
N CYS A 224 4.09 8.07 -13.41
CA CYS A 224 4.13 9.46 -13.86
C CYS A 224 3.37 10.37 -12.87
N SER A 225 3.65 11.66 -12.90
CA SER A 225 2.68 12.63 -12.38
C SER A 225 1.74 13.08 -13.50
N ALA A 226 0.55 13.59 -13.15
CA ALA A 226 -0.38 14.14 -14.12
C ALA A 226 -1.15 15.34 -13.54
N ASN A 227 -1.44 16.33 -14.39
CA ASN A 227 -2.25 17.49 -14.05
C ASN A 227 -3.16 17.90 -15.22
N MET A 228 -4.16 18.73 -14.93
CA MET A 228 -5.19 19.16 -15.87
C MET A 228 -5.32 20.68 -15.88
N GLY A 229 -5.30 21.28 -17.06
CA GLY A 229 -5.59 22.70 -17.25
C GLY A 229 -7.08 23.00 -17.15
N ASP A 230 -7.45 24.28 -17.04
CA ASP A 230 -8.86 24.68 -16.95
C ASP A 230 -9.70 24.34 -18.20
N ALA A 231 -9.04 24.17 -19.35
CA ALA A 231 -9.69 23.73 -20.59
C ALA A 231 -9.88 22.20 -20.65
N GLY A 232 -9.46 21.45 -19.62
CA GLY A 232 -9.53 20.00 -19.57
C GLY A 232 -8.37 19.28 -20.27
N ASP A 233 -7.37 20.00 -20.77
CA ASP A 233 -6.16 19.42 -21.34
C ASP A 233 -5.33 18.74 -20.24
N VAL A 234 -4.97 17.47 -20.45
CA VAL A 234 -4.19 16.67 -19.50
C VAL A 234 -2.74 16.60 -19.95
N ALA A 235 -1.83 16.81 -18.99
CA ALA A 235 -0.39 16.59 -19.18
C ALA A 235 0.08 15.45 -18.27
N VAL A 236 0.97 14.61 -18.79
CA VAL A 236 1.55 13.46 -18.09
C VAL A 236 3.08 13.59 -18.12
N PHE A 237 3.71 13.41 -16.97
CA PHE A 237 5.14 13.62 -16.78
C PHE A 237 5.83 12.34 -16.33
N PHE A 238 6.55 11.69 -17.23
CA PHE A 238 7.38 10.54 -16.92
C PHE A 238 8.76 10.96 -16.42
N GLY A 239 9.31 10.22 -15.48
CA GLY A 239 10.62 10.51 -14.92
C GLY A 239 10.98 9.62 -13.74
N LEU A 240 12.26 9.47 -13.46
CA LEU A 240 12.72 8.74 -12.28
C LEU A 240 12.58 9.61 -11.02
N SER A 241 12.90 9.04 -9.85
CA SER A 241 12.96 9.80 -8.61
C SER A 241 13.99 10.93 -8.74
N GLY A 242 13.61 12.16 -8.39
CA GLY A 242 14.51 13.32 -8.43
C GLY A 242 14.62 14.04 -9.78
N THR A 243 13.85 13.64 -10.81
CA THR A 243 13.88 14.31 -12.13
C THR A 243 12.83 15.42 -12.28
N GLY A 244 12.34 15.98 -11.18
CA GLY A 244 11.40 17.11 -11.19
C GLY A 244 9.92 16.78 -11.47
N LYS A 245 9.51 15.50 -11.53
CA LYS A 245 8.11 15.11 -11.78
C LYS A 245 7.11 15.84 -10.87
N THR A 246 7.34 15.77 -9.56
CA THR A 246 6.45 16.34 -8.54
C THR A 246 6.41 17.86 -8.64
N THR A 247 7.57 18.50 -8.76
CA THR A 247 7.71 19.95 -8.92
C THR A 247 7.01 20.45 -10.18
N LEU A 248 7.18 19.79 -11.33
CA LEU A 248 6.55 20.19 -12.59
C LEU A 248 5.04 19.93 -12.62
N SER A 249 4.56 18.90 -11.91
CA SER A 249 3.12 18.64 -11.83
C SER A 249 2.37 19.60 -10.91
N ALA A 250 3.05 20.16 -9.91
CA ALA A 250 2.49 21.11 -8.94
C ALA A 250 2.50 22.55 -9.48
N ASP A 251 2.04 22.74 -10.71
CA ASP A 251 1.85 24.07 -11.31
C ASP A 251 0.60 24.73 -10.70
N PRO A 252 0.69 25.95 -10.13
CA PRO A 252 -0.45 26.63 -9.51
C PRO A 252 -1.61 26.92 -10.49
N ASN A 253 -1.34 26.91 -11.80
CA ASN A 253 -2.35 27.13 -12.84
C ASN A 253 -2.99 25.84 -13.35
N ARG A 254 -2.64 24.67 -12.78
CA ARG A 254 -3.14 23.37 -13.20
C ARG A 254 -3.60 22.54 -12.00
N LYS A 255 -4.68 21.81 -12.16
CA LYS A 255 -5.23 20.94 -11.11
C LYS A 255 -4.46 19.62 -11.10
N LEU A 256 -3.79 19.30 -10.00
CA LEU A 256 -3.09 18.03 -9.84
C LEU A 256 -4.07 16.85 -9.87
N ILE A 257 -3.81 15.86 -10.72
CA ILE A 257 -4.55 14.59 -10.74
C ILE A 257 -3.89 13.60 -9.77
N GLY A 258 -2.55 13.50 -9.81
CA GLY A 258 -1.75 12.70 -8.89
C GLY A 258 -0.24 12.87 -9.15
N ASP A 259 0.59 12.46 -8.20
CA ASP A 259 2.04 12.71 -8.21
C ASP A 259 2.88 11.55 -8.78
N ASP A 260 2.34 10.33 -8.89
CA ASP A 260 3.20 9.16 -9.11
C ASP A 260 2.59 8.00 -9.93
N GLU A 261 1.31 7.65 -9.77
CA GLU A 261 0.74 6.42 -10.33
C GLU A 261 -0.63 6.65 -11.01
N HIS A 262 -0.70 6.38 -12.32
CA HIS A 262 -1.92 6.63 -13.11
C HIS A 262 -2.24 5.51 -14.09
N GLY A 263 -3.53 5.41 -14.43
CA GLY A 263 -4.04 4.58 -15.53
C GLY A 263 -4.50 5.46 -16.68
N TRP A 264 -4.32 4.99 -17.89
CA TRP A 264 -4.79 5.65 -19.11
C TRP A 264 -5.64 4.69 -19.95
N THR A 265 -6.88 5.08 -20.19
CA THR A 265 -7.87 4.41 -21.05
C THR A 265 -8.03 5.16 -22.38
N ALA A 266 -9.01 4.78 -23.21
CA ALA A 266 -9.35 5.56 -24.39
C ALA A 266 -9.87 6.97 -24.04
N ASP A 267 -10.49 7.14 -22.87
CA ASP A 267 -11.29 8.32 -22.54
C ASP A 267 -10.76 9.11 -21.33
N SER A 268 -9.86 8.53 -20.53
CA SER A 268 -9.48 9.11 -19.24
C SER A 268 -8.05 8.79 -18.82
N VAL A 269 -7.46 9.73 -18.07
CA VAL A 269 -6.31 9.49 -17.18
C VAL A 269 -6.82 9.59 -15.75
N PHE A 270 -6.57 8.57 -14.93
CA PHE A 270 -7.04 8.53 -13.55
C PHE A 270 -5.93 8.14 -12.58
N ASN A 271 -5.97 8.72 -11.38
CA ASN A 271 -5.03 8.42 -10.31
C ASN A 271 -5.34 7.04 -9.71
N PHE A 272 -4.30 6.31 -9.30
CA PHE A 272 -4.45 5.09 -8.51
C PHE A 272 -4.60 5.36 -7.02
N GLU A 273 -4.11 6.51 -6.56
CA GLU A 273 -3.87 6.83 -5.16
C GLU A 273 -4.87 7.87 -4.62
N GLY A 274 -4.96 7.96 -3.29
CA GLY A 274 -5.78 8.93 -2.54
C GLY A 274 -4.97 9.98 -1.78
N GLY A 275 -3.66 10.02 -2.03
CA GLY A 275 -2.69 10.95 -1.42
C GLY A 275 -1.34 10.91 -2.15
N CYS A 276 -0.34 11.58 -1.58
CA CYS A 276 1.01 11.73 -2.15
C CYS A 276 2.08 11.18 -1.20
N TYR A 277 3.21 10.69 -1.74
CA TYR A 277 4.34 10.20 -0.93
C TYR A 277 5.63 10.95 -1.29
N ALA A 278 5.64 12.24 -0.96
CA ALA A 278 6.71 13.17 -1.32
C ALA A 278 8.02 12.91 -0.56
N LYS A 279 9.14 13.25 -1.20
CA LYS A 279 10.45 13.30 -0.56
C LYS A 279 10.64 14.66 0.08
N THR A 280 11.14 14.67 1.31
CA THR A 280 11.27 15.89 2.12
C THR A 280 12.71 16.26 2.45
N ILE A 281 13.70 15.54 1.90
CA ILE A 281 15.10 15.95 2.02
C ILE A 281 15.30 17.27 1.28
N ASP A 282 15.93 18.24 1.96
CA ASP A 282 16.15 19.61 1.46
C ASP A 282 14.88 20.39 1.08
N LEU A 283 13.72 19.97 1.61
CA LEU A 283 12.44 20.67 1.43
C LEU A 283 12.52 22.07 2.05
N SER A 284 12.01 23.06 1.33
CA SER A 284 11.90 24.43 1.86
C SER A 284 10.62 25.10 1.37
N GLU A 285 9.98 25.87 2.24
CA GLU A 285 8.76 26.62 1.93
C GLU A 285 8.92 27.54 0.70
N GLU A 286 10.12 28.07 0.47
CA GLU A 286 10.40 28.93 -0.69
C GLU A 286 10.32 28.17 -2.03
N LYS A 287 10.83 26.92 -2.07
CA LYS A 287 10.91 26.14 -3.31
C LYS A 287 9.67 25.29 -3.54
N GLU A 288 9.05 24.79 -2.47
CA GLU A 288 7.90 23.90 -2.48
C GLU A 288 6.86 24.37 -1.44
N PRO A 289 6.15 25.49 -1.68
CA PRO A 289 5.16 26.05 -0.77
C PRO A 289 3.87 25.22 -0.67
#